data_AF-A0A4Q0NP91-F1
#
_entry.id   AF-A0A4Q0NP91-F1
#
_cell.length_a   1.000
_cell.length_b   1.000
_cell.length_c   1.000
_cell.angle_alpha   90.00
_cell.angle_beta   90.00
_cell.angle_gamma   90.00
#
_symmetry.space_group_name_H-M   'P 1'
#
loop_
_entity.id
_entity.type
_entity.pdbx_description
1 polymer ?
#
loop_
_entity_poly.entity_id
_entity_poly.type
_entity_poly.pdbx_seq_one_letter_code
_entity_poly.pdbx_strand_id
1 'polypeptide(L)'
;MRYFLSLLTCSLLLSCKSDKSLELSVIEGFPSEILGCSCYYATSEENFKNQRFIYLDSYEATPAFISIADTLVPIDPKSNLNYKVEFDIEKEVQLDQELFHREGTLKVTAADGSIYTTPIYGECGC
;
A
#
# COMPACT_ATOMS: atom_id res chain seq x y z
N MET A 1 -55.87 27.96 -29.65
CA MET A 1 -54.40 27.99 -29.77
C MET A 1 -53.79 27.36 -28.54
N ARG A 2 -53.36 26.10 -28.61
CA ARG A 2 -52.63 25.40 -27.54
C ARG A 2 -51.17 25.31 -27.97
N TYR A 3 -50.31 26.13 -27.37
CA TYR A 3 -48.87 26.05 -27.54
C TYR A 3 -48.36 24.86 -26.73
N PHE A 4 -47.94 23.80 -27.42
CA PHE A 4 -47.23 22.69 -26.81
C PHE A 4 -45.75 23.08 -26.72
N LEU A 5 -45.33 23.46 -25.52
CA LEU A 5 -43.97 23.88 -25.21
C LEU A 5 -43.08 22.62 -25.13
N SER A 6 -42.15 22.52 -26.08
CA SER A 6 -41.09 21.51 -26.13
C SER A 6 -40.19 21.64 -24.90
N LEU A 7 -40.24 20.65 -23.99
CA LEU A 7 -39.28 20.47 -22.92
C LEU A 7 -38.27 19.41 -23.37
N LEU A 8 -37.20 19.89 -23.98
CA LEU A 8 -36.01 19.13 -24.34
C LEU A 8 -35.27 18.77 -23.03
N THR A 9 -35.61 17.64 -22.43
CA THR A 9 -34.85 17.09 -21.29
C THR A 9 -33.52 16.56 -21.81
N CYS A 10 -32.48 17.39 -21.70
CA CYS A 10 -31.09 17.00 -21.87
C CYS A 10 -30.73 16.06 -20.70
N SER A 11 -30.84 14.76 -20.94
CA SER A 11 -30.37 13.72 -20.04
C SER A 11 -28.85 13.78 -19.96
N LEU A 12 -28.34 14.60 -19.04
CA LEU A 12 -26.96 14.56 -18.58
C LEU A 12 -26.70 13.18 -17.96
N LEU A 13 -26.18 12.27 -18.77
CA LEU A 13 -25.49 11.08 -18.30
C LEU A 13 -24.22 11.56 -17.59
N LEU A 14 -24.34 11.91 -16.29
CA LEU A 14 -23.20 11.89 -15.39
C LEU A 14 -22.74 10.44 -15.31
N SER A 15 -21.78 10.10 -16.17
CA SER A 15 -20.90 8.97 -15.93
C SER A 15 -20.10 9.30 -14.68
N CYS A 16 -20.60 8.87 -13.51
CA CYS A 16 -19.81 8.80 -12.29
C CYS A 16 -18.70 7.78 -12.52
N LYS A 17 -17.57 8.22 -13.09
CA LYS A 17 -16.31 7.54 -12.82
C LYS A 17 -16.05 7.71 -11.33
N SER A 18 -16.23 6.64 -10.58
CA SER A 18 -15.72 6.56 -9.21
C SER A 18 -14.22 6.80 -9.29
N ASP A 19 -13.74 7.94 -8.79
CA ASP A 19 -12.32 8.16 -8.54
C ASP A 19 -11.89 7.15 -7.48
N LYS A 20 -11.35 6.02 -7.91
CA LYS A 20 -10.68 5.09 -7.01
C LYS A 20 -9.34 5.70 -6.63
N SER A 21 -9.22 6.20 -5.41
CA SER A 21 -7.93 6.48 -4.78
C SER A 21 -7.44 5.21 -4.08
N LEU A 22 -6.16 4.86 -4.28
CA LEU A 22 -5.48 3.85 -3.51
C LEU A 22 -4.81 4.54 -2.33
N GLU A 23 -5.14 4.12 -1.12
CA GLU A 23 -4.44 4.52 0.10
C GLU A 23 -4.17 3.28 0.94
N LEU A 24 -2.97 3.20 1.50
CA LEU A 24 -2.65 2.15 2.46
C LEU A 24 -3.06 2.58 3.87
N SER A 25 -3.75 1.69 4.55
CA SER A 25 -4.07 1.80 5.97
C SER A 25 -2.95 1.19 6.83
N VAL A 26 -3.10 1.31 8.15
CA VAL A 26 -2.13 0.80 9.12
C VAL A 26 -2.36 -0.70 9.37
N ILE A 27 -1.26 -1.41 9.58
CA ILE A 27 -1.21 -2.77 10.13
C ILE A 27 -0.67 -2.62 11.55
N GLU A 28 -1.49 -2.96 12.55
CA GLU A 28 -1.13 -2.86 13.96
C GLU A 28 -0.44 -4.17 14.39
N GLY A 29 0.82 -4.07 14.80
CA GLY A 29 1.64 -5.22 15.21
C GLY A 29 2.02 -6.15 14.06
N PHE A 30 2.57 -7.31 14.43
CA PHE A 30 2.95 -8.36 13.48
C PHE A 30 1.82 -9.38 13.34
N PRO A 31 1.35 -9.67 12.11
CA PRO A 31 0.47 -10.80 11.86
C PRO A 31 1.13 -12.10 12.31
N SER A 32 0.36 -13.03 12.89
CA SER A 32 0.88 -14.32 13.38
C SER A 32 1.52 -15.20 12.30
N GLU A 33 1.28 -14.88 11.03
CA GLU A 33 1.81 -15.58 9.86
C GLU A 33 3.24 -15.15 9.50
N ILE A 34 3.71 -14.01 10.03
CA ILE A 34 5.08 -13.52 9.83
C ILE A 34 5.88 -13.85 11.08
N LEU A 35 6.68 -14.91 11.02
CA LEU A 35 7.55 -15.38 12.09
C LEU A 35 8.98 -15.55 11.55
N GLY A 36 9.96 -14.93 12.24
CA GLY A 36 11.36 -14.99 11.85
C GLY A 36 11.74 -13.85 10.90
N CYS A 37 12.56 -14.18 9.89
CA CYS A 37 13.11 -13.20 8.96
C CYS A 37 11.99 -12.43 8.26
N SER A 38 12.04 -11.10 8.33
CA SER A 38 10.98 -10.26 7.79
C SER A 38 11.49 -8.88 7.37
N CYS A 39 10.82 -8.27 6.39
CA CYS A 39 10.89 -6.83 6.18
C CYS A 39 9.59 -6.20 6.67
N TYR A 40 9.66 -5.10 7.41
CA TYR A 40 8.49 -4.38 7.91
C TYR A 40 8.74 -2.87 7.92
N TYR A 41 7.81 -2.14 7.29
CA TYR A 41 7.98 -0.71 7.05
C TYR A 41 6.77 0.07 7.55
N ALA A 42 7.06 1.20 8.20
CA ALA A 42 6.10 2.21 8.60
C ALA A 42 6.32 3.48 7.79
N THR A 43 5.40 4.45 7.88
CA THR A 43 5.55 5.76 7.21
C THR A 43 6.47 6.74 7.95
N SER A 44 6.84 6.43 9.19
CA SER A 44 7.70 7.27 10.03
C SER A 44 8.32 6.46 11.17
N GLU A 45 9.38 7.00 11.78
CA GLU A 45 10.00 6.43 12.99
C GLU A 45 9.00 6.32 14.16
N GLU A 46 8.11 7.31 14.32
CA GLU A 46 7.08 7.28 15.35
C GLU A 46 6.12 6.11 15.14
N ASN A 47 5.63 5.92 13.90
CA ASN A 47 4.75 4.81 13.57
C ASN A 47 5.48 3.47 13.74
N PHE A 48 6.74 3.38 13.33
CA PHE A 48 7.56 2.19 13.52
C PHE A 48 7.70 1.80 14.98
N LYS A 49 8.04 2.75 15.88
CA LYS A 49 8.16 2.51 17.32
C LYS A 49 6.85 2.07 17.97
N ASN A 50 5.72 2.49 17.42
CA ASN A 50 4.39 2.09 17.85
C ASN A 50 3.88 0.82 17.14
N GLN A 51 4.73 0.14 16.35
CA GLN A 51 4.37 -1.05 15.56
C GLN A 51 3.21 -0.82 14.59
N ARG A 52 3.17 0.36 13.98
CA ARG A 52 2.15 0.78 13.01
C ARG A 52 2.74 0.75 11.62
N PHE A 53 2.59 -0.38 10.95
CA PHE A 53 3.21 -0.66 9.66
C PHE A 53 2.25 -0.40 8.50
N ILE A 54 2.80 -0.34 7.29
CA ILE A 54 2.04 -0.25 6.03
C ILE A 54 2.37 -1.40 5.08
N TYR A 55 3.46 -2.11 5.36
CA TYR A 55 3.94 -3.25 4.60
C TYR A 55 4.67 -4.20 5.55
N LEU A 56 4.41 -5.50 5.40
CA LEU A 56 5.24 -6.55 6.00
C LEU A 56 5.42 -7.71 5.02
N ASP A 57 6.57 -8.35 5.03
CA ASP A 57 6.79 -9.60 4.30
C ASP A 57 7.68 -10.58 5.04
N SER A 58 7.69 -11.82 4.57
CA SER A 58 8.57 -12.88 5.04
C SER A 58 9.94 -12.81 4.33
N TYR A 59 10.65 -11.68 4.48
CA TYR A 59 11.98 -11.44 3.92
C TYR A 59 12.00 -11.45 2.40
N GLU A 60 11.29 -10.48 1.81
CA GLU A 60 11.14 -10.31 0.35
C GLU A 60 10.51 -11.55 -0.32
N ALA A 61 9.72 -12.31 0.45
CA ALA A 61 9.04 -13.52 0.03
C ALA A 61 7.58 -13.54 0.47
N THR A 62 6.84 -14.57 0.03
CA THR A 62 5.48 -14.81 0.50
C THR A 62 5.50 -15.53 1.86
N PRO A 63 4.61 -15.16 2.78
CA PRO A 63 3.56 -14.15 2.63
C PRO A 63 4.10 -12.71 2.73
N ALA A 64 3.49 -11.81 1.96
CA ALA A 64 3.64 -10.36 2.11
C ALA A 64 2.26 -9.71 2.22
N PHE A 65 2.19 -8.59 2.92
CA PHE A 65 0.93 -7.93 3.25
C PHE A 65 1.04 -6.42 3.11
N ILE A 66 -0.04 -5.83 2.63
CA ILE A 66 -0.38 -4.41 2.77
C ILE A 66 -1.76 -4.31 3.41
N SER A 67 -2.13 -3.14 3.93
CA SER A 67 -3.49 -2.90 4.44
C SER A 67 -4.17 -1.87 3.54
N ILE A 68 -5.39 -2.17 3.09
CA ILE A 68 -6.22 -1.24 2.30
C ILE A 68 -7.59 -1.19 2.95
N ALA A 69 -8.04 0.02 3.30
CA ALA A 69 -9.31 0.23 4.03
C ALA A 69 -9.43 -0.70 5.25
N ASP A 70 -8.38 -0.73 6.06
CA ASP A 70 -8.22 -1.53 7.29
C ASP A 70 -8.34 -3.05 7.10
N THR A 71 -8.25 -3.51 5.85
CA THR A 71 -8.25 -4.93 5.50
C THR A 71 -6.83 -5.35 5.14
N LEU A 72 -6.32 -6.39 5.82
CA LEU A 72 -5.04 -7.01 5.48
C LEU A 72 -5.16 -7.75 4.14
N VAL A 73 -4.41 -7.31 3.15
CA VAL A 73 -4.43 -7.85 1.79
C VAL A 73 -3.12 -8.61 1.56
N PRO A 74 -3.18 -9.94 1.35
CA PRO A 74 -2.00 -10.69 0.96
C PRO A 74 -1.60 -10.31 -0.46
N ILE A 75 -0.31 -10.11 -0.65
CA ILE A 75 0.32 -9.81 -1.93
C ILE A 75 1.49 -10.76 -2.16
N ASP A 76 1.85 -10.92 -3.43
CA ASP A 76 3.09 -11.56 -3.82
C ASP A 76 4.05 -10.45 -4.26
N PRO A 77 5.13 -10.18 -3.52
CA PRO A 77 6.03 -9.07 -3.82
C PRO A 77 6.78 -9.27 -5.15
N LYS A 78 6.77 -10.49 -5.71
CA LYS A 78 7.39 -10.84 -6.98
C LYS A 78 6.41 -10.85 -8.16
N SER A 79 5.12 -10.62 -7.90
CA SER A 79 4.05 -10.67 -8.89
C SER A 79 3.31 -9.34 -9.01
N ASN A 80 2.83 -9.04 -10.22
CA ASN A 80 2.11 -7.78 -10.52
C ASN A 80 0.61 -8.01 -10.77
N LEU A 81 0.05 -9.14 -10.33
CA LEU A 81 -1.32 -9.53 -10.69
C LEU A 81 -2.40 -8.63 -10.07
N ASN A 82 -2.23 -8.23 -8.80
CA ASN A 82 -3.22 -7.40 -8.08
C ASN A 82 -2.63 -6.06 -7.69
N TYR A 83 -1.45 -6.10 -7.06
CA TYR A 83 -0.70 -4.94 -6.61
C TYR A 83 0.76 -5.15 -6.98
N LYS A 84 1.35 -4.16 -7.64
CA LYS A 84 2.78 -4.07 -7.85
C LYS A 84 3.38 -3.20 -6.74
N VAL A 85 4.31 -3.76 -5.98
CA VAL A 85 5.02 -3.08 -4.91
C VAL A 85 6.45 -2.81 -5.34
N GLU A 86 6.88 -1.55 -5.23
CA GLU A 86 8.23 -1.10 -5.60
C GLU A 86 8.81 -0.27 -4.45
N PHE A 87 10.07 -0.54 -4.13
CA PHE A 87 10.84 0.21 -3.14
C PHE A 87 11.98 0.97 -3.82
N ASP A 88 12.15 2.23 -3.44
CA ASP A 88 13.33 3.02 -3.72
C ASP A 88 14.05 3.27 -2.40
N ILE A 89 15.10 2.48 -2.11
CA ILE A 89 15.83 2.54 -0.85
C ILE A 89 16.89 3.64 -0.94
N GLU A 90 16.72 4.69 -0.17
CA GLU A 90 17.59 5.87 -0.16
C GLU A 90 18.69 5.75 0.90
N LYS A 91 18.41 5.04 1.99
CA LYS A 91 19.34 4.81 3.10
C LYS A 91 19.20 3.38 3.60
N GLU A 92 20.34 2.70 3.72
CA GLU A 92 20.45 1.39 4.34
C GLU A 92 21.59 1.41 5.35
N VAL A 93 21.31 0.96 6.58
CA VAL A 93 22.29 0.88 7.67
C VAL A 93 22.22 -0.51 8.27
N GLN A 94 23.33 -1.24 8.22
CA GLN A 94 23.43 -2.52 8.89
C GLN A 94 23.45 -2.33 10.41
N LEU A 95 22.48 -2.93 11.11
CA LEU A 95 22.35 -2.90 12.57
C LEU A 95 23.00 -4.12 13.22
N ASP A 96 22.91 -5.29 12.58
CA ASP A 96 23.55 -6.55 12.99
C ASP A 96 23.92 -7.40 11.76
N GLN A 97 24.40 -8.63 11.96
CA GLN A 97 24.87 -9.53 10.89
C GLN A 97 23.84 -9.72 9.78
N GLU A 98 22.57 -9.88 10.14
CA GLU A 98 21.46 -10.14 9.21
C GLU A 98 20.32 -9.11 9.34
N LEU A 99 20.52 -8.01 10.08
CA LEU A 99 19.51 -6.96 10.30
C LEU A 99 19.92 -5.62 9.70
N PHE A 100 19.06 -5.06 8.85
CA PHE A 100 19.28 -3.79 8.17
C PHE A 100 18.13 -2.82 8.43
N HIS A 101 18.48 -1.60 8.83
CA HIS A 101 17.58 -0.46 8.83
C HIS A 101 17.50 0.15 7.43
N ARG A 102 16.29 0.42 6.93
CA ARG A 102 16.03 0.96 5.60
C ARG A 102 15.08 2.16 5.68
N GLU A 103 15.42 3.21 4.94
CA GLU A 103 14.55 4.36 4.67
C GLU A 103 14.53 4.63 3.16
N GLY A 104 13.43 5.21 2.68
CA GLY A 104 13.22 5.47 1.27
C GLY A 104 11.75 5.67 0.94
N THR A 105 11.32 5.21 -0.22
CA THR A 105 9.95 5.35 -0.71
C THR A 105 9.34 4.01 -1.11
N LEU A 106 8.10 3.76 -0.67
CA LEU A 106 7.23 2.69 -1.16
C LEU A 106 6.27 3.24 -2.21
N LYS A 107 6.18 2.56 -3.34
CA LYS A 107 5.15 2.77 -4.36
C LYS A 107 4.32 1.51 -4.55
N VAL A 108 3.00 1.63 -4.44
CA VAL A 108 2.05 0.56 -4.75
C VAL A 108 1.19 0.97 -5.94
N THR A 109 1.13 0.11 -6.95
CA THR A 109 0.28 0.29 -8.13
C THR A 109 -0.77 -0.83 -8.17
N ALA A 110 -2.04 -0.49 -8.10
CA ALA A 110 -3.12 -1.48 -8.24
C ALA A 110 -3.37 -1.83 -9.71
N ALA A 111 -4.06 -2.95 -9.96
CA ALA A 111 -4.41 -3.41 -11.30
C ALA A 111 -5.27 -2.41 -12.11
N ASP A 112 -5.99 -1.51 -11.46
CA ASP A 112 -6.75 -0.44 -12.12
C ASP A 112 -5.93 0.82 -12.44
N GLY A 113 -4.63 0.81 -12.13
CA GLY A 113 -3.69 1.89 -12.41
C GLY A 113 -3.62 2.97 -11.33
N SER A 114 -4.40 2.86 -10.25
CA SER A 114 -4.24 3.74 -9.08
C SER A 114 -2.87 3.52 -8.43
N ILE A 115 -2.24 4.62 -8.01
CA ILE A 115 -0.89 4.65 -7.45
C ILE A 115 -0.93 5.29 -6.07
N TYR A 116 -0.29 4.65 -5.11
CA TYR A 116 0.01 5.20 -3.79
C TYR A 116 1.51 5.26 -3.60
N THR A 117 2.03 6.39 -3.11
CA THR A 117 3.45 6.59 -2.83
C THR A 117 3.60 7.20 -1.45
N THR A 118 4.49 6.64 -0.63
CA THR A 118 4.70 7.09 0.75
C THR A 118 6.15 6.82 1.17
N PRO A 119 6.74 7.62 2.08
CA PRO A 119 8.02 7.28 2.67
C PRO A 119 7.94 5.97 3.46
N ILE A 120 9.07 5.28 3.56
CA ILE A 120 9.26 4.15 4.45
C ILE A 120 10.35 4.41 5.48
N TYR A 121 10.11 3.86 6.67
CA TYR A 121 11.06 3.73 7.76
C TYR A 121 10.85 2.33 8.36
N GLY A 122 11.89 1.51 8.36
CA GLY A 122 11.80 0.24 9.06
C GLY A 122 13.01 -0.65 8.85
N GLU A 123 12.81 -1.93 9.10
CA GLU A 123 13.89 -2.91 9.17
C GLU A 123 13.60 -4.08 8.24
N CYS A 124 14.66 -4.68 7.73
CA CYS A 124 14.59 -5.98 7.08
C CYS A 124 15.73 -6.87 7.54
N GLY A 125 15.42 -8.07 8.00
CA GLY A 125 16.43 -8.97 8.51
C GLY A 125 15.95 -10.23 9.21
N CYS A 126 16.95 -10.97 9.67
CA CYS A 126 16.91 -12.07 10.63
C CYS A 126 17.80 -11.67 11.84
#